data_AF-A0A5M6D256-F1
#
_entry.id   AF-A0A5M6D256-F1
#
_cell.length_a   1.000
_cell.length_b   1.000
_cell.length_c   1.000
_cell.angle_alpha   90.00
_cell.angle_beta   90.00
_cell.angle_gamma   90.00
#
_symmetry.space_group_name_H-M   'P 1'
#
loop_
_entity.id
_entity.type
_entity.pdbx_description
1 polymer ?
#
loop_
_entity_poly.entity_id
_entity_poly.type
_entity_poly.pdbx_seq_one_letter_code
_entity_poly.pdbx_strand_id
1 'polypeptide(L)'
;MRRSTLIAVWTVLGIGVIARVVSLASLSDQPPTESFDRAPVLTQIERLESQRGDAAGPLRVGEASYLGQRGVEQVERFVFAADAAIVLGPGQDGEPGQAGIDDNLNEVVDDPGEMGAVGSDDTCLAPADPGYDAASENQGALVISRGGFVPAEQFAADRYRMDRLGWFVP
;
A
#
# COMPACT_ATOMS: atom_id res chain seq x y z
N MET A 1 54.92 51.07 29.55
CA MET A 1 55.07 50.17 30.72
C MET A 1 54.47 48.82 30.38
N ARG A 2 55.22 47.76 30.67
CA ARG A 2 54.98 46.35 30.30
C ARG A 2 53.87 45.72 31.15
N ARG A 3 53.11 44.76 30.61
CA ARG A 3 53.29 43.31 30.84
C ARG A 3 52.13 42.48 30.26
N SER A 4 52.53 41.55 29.40
CA SER A 4 51.85 40.33 28.99
C SER A 4 51.51 39.45 30.20
N THR A 5 50.44 38.66 30.14
CA THR A 5 50.34 37.41 30.92
C THR A 5 49.61 36.36 30.08
N LEU A 6 50.40 35.42 29.57
CA LEU A 6 49.96 34.09 29.17
C LEU A 6 49.47 33.33 30.42
N ILE A 7 48.39 32.57 30.29
CA ILE A 7 48.18 31.37 31.09
C ILE A 7 47.92 30.20 30.15
N ALA A 8 48.72 29.16 30.37
CA ALA A 8 48.83 27.94 29.63
C ALA A 8 47.89 26.84 30.19
N VAL A 9 47.45 25.97 29.27
CA VAL A 9 47.40 24.50 29.34
C VAL A 9 46.71 23.86 30.55
N TRP A 10 45.70 23.02 30.29
CA TRP A 10 45.66 21.62 30.77
C TRP A 10 44.87 20.73 29.79
N THR A 11 45.60 19.77 29.21
CA THR A 11 45.12 18.59 28.50
C THR A 11 44.59 17.57 29.50
N VAL A 12 43.39 16.99 29.31
CA VAL A 12 43.01 15.68 29.89
C VAL A 12 41.95 14.96 29.02
N LEU A 13 42.34 13.77 28.57
CA LEU A 13 41.59 12.54 28.31
C LEU A 13 40.39 12.52 27.34
N GLY A 14 40.67 12.04 26.12
CA GLY A 14 40.35 10.65 25.74
C GLY A 14 38.89 10.19 25.84
N ILE A 15 38.17 10.27 24.73
CA ILE A 15 37.15 9.27 24.37
C ILE A 15 37.45 8.83 22.94
N GLY A 16 37.99 7.62 22.82
CA GLY A 16 38.07 6.91 21.55
C GLY A 16 36.67 6.52 21.12
N VAL A 17 36.12 7.23 20.14
CA VAL A 17 35.02 6.71 19.33
C VAL A 17 35.65 5.99 18.16
N ILE A 18 35.55 4.67 18.22
CA ILE A 18 35.93 3.71 17.18
C ILE A 18 35.17 4.10 15.91
N ALA A 19 35.85 4.73 14.96
CA ALA A 19 35.38 4.83 13.59
C ALA A 19 35.48 3.44 12.94
N ARG A 20 34.48 2.59 13.23
CA ARG A 20 34.22 1.39 12.43
C ARG A 20 33.49 1.86 11.17
N VAL A 21 34.25 2.32 10.19
CA VAL A 21 33.73 2.44 8.83
C VAL A 21 33.53 1.03 8.33
N VAL A 22 32.29 0.57 8.47
CA VAL A 22 31.77 -0.65 7.85
C VAL A 22 31.74 -0.38 6.35
N SER A 23 32.80 -0.77 5.65
CA SER A 23 32.75 -0.95 4.20
C SER A 23 32.10 -2.29 3.91
N LEU A 24 30.77 -2.28 3.81
CA LEU A 24 29.93 -3.34 3.26
C LEU A 24 29.11 -2.73 2.11
N ALA A 25 29.81 -2.14 1.14
CA ALA A 25 29.23 -1.79 -0.15
C ALA A 25 29.62 -2.89 -1.16
N SER A 26 28.99 -4.04 -1.04
CA SER A 26 28.79 -5.00 -2.14
C SER A 26 27.77 -6.05 -1.72
N LEU A 27 26.55 -5.60 -1.44
CA LEU A 27 25.37 -6.46 -1.33
C LEU A 27 24.49 -6.16 -2.53
N SER A 28 24.80 -6.87 -3.62
CA SER A 28 23.86 -7.45 -4.57
C SER A 28 22.58 -6.64 -4.85
N ASP A 29 22.68 -5.70 -5.78
CA ASP A 29 21.55 -5.04 -6.47
C ASP A 29 20.91 -5.95 -7.54
N GLN A 30 21.03 -7.27 -7.38
CA GLN A 30 20.31 -8.23 -8.21
C GLN A 30 18.93 -8.40 -7.56
N PRO A 31 17.82 -8.00 -8.22
CA PRO A 31 16.51 -8.43 -7.77
C PRO A 31 16.53 -9.97 -7.70
N PRO A 32 15.92 -10.60 -6.69
CA PRO A 32 15.86 -12.06 -6.65
C PRO A 32 15.17 -12.55 -7.93
N THR A 33 15.97 -13.07 -8.86
CA THR A 33 15.53 -13.75 -10.06
C THR A 33 15.12 -15.18 -9.70
N GLU A 34 14.38 -15.35 -8.60
CA GLU A 34 13.50 -16.51 -8.51
C GLU A 34 12.37 -16.24 -9.48
N SER A 35 12.50 -16.78 -10.71
CA SER A 35 11.37 -16.96 -11.58
C SER A 35 10.38 -17.85 -10.84
N PHE A 36 9.46 -17.24 -10.10
CA PHE A 36 8.29 -17.92 -9.59
C PHE A 36 7.55 -18.44 -10.81
N ASP A 37 7.68 -19.74 -11.05
CA ASP A 37 6.96 -20.39 -12.12
C ASP A 37 5.46 -20.28 -11.79
N ARG A 38 4.78 -19.34 -12.45
CA ARG A 38 3.35 -19.06 -12.27
C ARG A 38 2.49 -20.18 -12.86
N ALA A 39 3.04 -20.95 -13.79
CA ALA A 39 2.35 -22.03 -14.49
C ALA A 39 1.76 -23.10 -13.55
N PRO A 40 2.50 -23.66 -12.55
CA PRO A 40 1.95 -24.69 -11.66
C PRO A 40 0.82 -24.21 -10.73
N VAL A 41 0.75 -22.92 -10.38
CA VAL A 41 -0.31 -22.40 -9.51
C VAL A 41 -1.61 -22.19 -10.30
N LEU A 42 -1.50 -21.59 -11.49
CA LEU A 42 -2.66 -21.35 -12.37
C LEU A 42 -3.26 -22.64 -12.92
N THR A 43 -2.43 -23.59 -13.37
CA THR A 43 -2.92 -24.91 -13.83
C THR A 43 -3.57 -25.74 -12.72
N GLN A 44 -3.31 -25.45 -11.45
CA GLN A 44 -4.01 -26.11 -10.35
C GLN A 44 -5.35 -25.44 -10.02
N ILE A 45 -5.43 -24.11 -10.07
CA ILE A 45 -6.72 -23.40 -9.92
C ILE A 45 -7.69 -23.83 -11.04
N GLU A 46 -7.24 -23.77 -12.30
CA GLU A 46 -8.04 -24.22 -13.46
C GLU A 46 -8.43 -25.72 -13.36
N ARG A 47 -7.58 -26.57 -12.77
CA ARG A 47 -7.87 -28.00 -12.58
C ARG A 47 -8.87 -28.23 -11.45
N LEU A 48 -8.82 -27.44 -10.36
CA LEU A 48 -9.81 -27.48 -9.30
C LEU A 48 -11.17 -26.97 -9.79
N GLU A 49 -11.18 -25.96 -10.66
CA GLU A 49 -12.41 -25.49 -11.32
C GLU A 49 -12.93 -26.44 -12.40
N SER A 50 -12.06 -27.11 -13.16
CA SER A 50 -12.46 -28.12 -14.15
C SER A 50 -12.97 -29.42 -13.50
N GLN A 51 -12.48 -29.78 -12.32
CA GLN A 51 -13.01 -30.89 -11.51
C GLN A 51 -14.37 -30.56 -10.85
N ARG A 52 -14.84 -29.32 -10.97
CA ARG A 52 -16.02 -28.75 -10.33
C ARG A 52 -17.32 -28.90 -11.15
N GLY A 53 -17.29 -29.65 -12.26
CA GLY A 53 -18.35 -29.71 -13.27
C GLY A 53 -19.78 -29.64 -12.71
N ASP A 54 -20.62 -28.77 -13.30
CA ASP A 54 -22.04 -28.43 -13.08
C ASP A 54 -22.62 -28.36 -11.66
N ALA A 55 -21.92 -28.85 -10.63
CA ALA A 55 -22.29 -28.75 -9.24
C ALA A 55 -21.70 -27.45 -8.69
N ALA A 56 -22.37 -26.34 -8.97
CA ALA A 56 -22.09 -24.99 -8.45
C ALA A 56 -22.27 -24.94 -6.91
N GLY A 57 -21.37 -25.58 -6.19
CA GLY A 57 -21.25 -25.52 -4.74
C GLY A 57 -20.07 -24.62 -4.32
N PRO A 58 -20.13 -24.00 -3.13
CA PRO A 58 -19.06 -23.15 -2.61
C PRO A 58 -17.74 -23.94 -2.48
N LEU A 59 -16.62 -23.23 -2.67
CA LEU A 59 -15.26 -23.75 -2.51
C LEU A 59 -15.16 -24.41 -1.12
N ARG A 60 -14.86 -25.71 -1.07
CA ARG A 60 -14.80 -26.40 0.23
C ARG A 60 -13.55 -25.93 0.96
N VAL A 61 -13.70 -25.63 2.25
CA VAL A 61 -12.67 -25.14 3.19
C VAL A 61 -11.31 -25.89 3.10
N GLY A 62 -11.27 -27.11 2.55
CA GLY A 62 -10.04 -27.86 2.29
C GLY A 62 -9.13 -27.34 1.16
N GLU A 63 -9.63 -26.58 0.17
CA GLU A 63 -8.80 -26.04 -0.93
C GLU A 63 -8.01 -24.78 -0.51
N ALA A 64 -8.58 -23.95 0.36
CA ALA A 64 -7.86 -22.82 0.97
C ALA A 64 -6.70 -23.28 1.86
N SER A 65 -6.82 -24.46 2.50
CA SER A 65 -5.73 -25.06 3.29
C SER A 65 -4.51 -25.48 2.46
N TYR A 66 -4.65 -25.70 1.14
CA TYR A 66 -3.53 -26.09 0.28
C TYR A 66 -2.65 -24.91 -0.14
N LEU A 67 -3.22 -23.70 -0.27
CA LEU A 67 -2.47 -22.46 -0.51
C LEU A 67 -1.68 -22.01 0.72
N GLY A 68 -2.24 -22.24 1.92
CA GLY A 68 -1.53 -22.02 3.19
C GLY A 68 -0.26 -22.87 3.34
N GLN A 69 -0.20 -24.07 2.73
CA GLN A 69 1.00 -24.94 2.78
C GLN A 69 2.19 -24.44 1.94
N ARG A 70 2.02 -23.44 1.06
CA ARG A 70 3.10 -22.82 0.28
C ARG A 70 3.54 -21.44 0.77
N GLY A 71 3.10 -21.01 1.96
CA GLY A 71 3.43 -19.68 2.49
C GLY A 71 2.73 -18.53 1.76
N VAL A 72 1.59 -18.80 1.11
CA VAL A 72 0.65 -17.76 0.66
C VAL A 72 -0.26 -17.47 1.86
N GLU A 73 0.21 -16.62 2.77
CA GLU A 73 -0.39 -16.57 4.12
C GLU A 73 -1.74 -15.84 4.19
N GLN A 74 -2.11 -15.00 3.21
CA GLN A 74 -3.46 -14.42 3.19
C GLN A 74 -4.04 -14.34 1.77
N VAL A 75 -5.27 -14.83 1.65
CA VAL A 75 -6.11 -14.69 0.46
C VAL A 75 -7.37 -13.95 0.89
N GLU A 76 -7.44 -12.69 0.54
CA GLU A 76 -8.63 -11.87 0.72
C GLU A 76 -9.56 -12.06 -0.49
N ARG A 77 -10.87 -12.00 -0.23
CA ARG A 77 -11.91 -12.26 -1.22
C ARG A 77 -12.72 -11.01 -1.43
N PHE A 78 -13.05 -10.72 -2.68
CA PHE A 78 -13.78 -9.52 -3.04
C PHE A 78 -14.90 -9.81 -4.03
N VAL A 79 -16.01 -9.09 -3.88
CA VAL A 79 -17.13 -9.05 -4.82
C VAL A 79 -17.31 -7.65 -5.36
N PHE A 80 -17.76 -7.54 -6.60
CA PHE A 80 -18.08 -6.24 -7.18
C PHE A 80 -19.42 -5.74 -6.63
N ALA A 81 -19.40 -4.57 -6.01
CA ALA A 81 -20.58 -3.86 -5.55
C ALA A 81 -20.75 -2.59 -6.40
N ALA A 82 -21.86 -2.51 -7.15
CA ALA A 82 -22.12 -1.41 -8.09
C ALA A 82 -22.38 -0.07 -7.39
N ASP A 83 -22.75 -0.09 -6.11
CA ASP A 83 -23.05 1.08 -5.29
C ASP A 83 -21.87 1.53 -4.42
N ALA A 84 -20.84 0.71 -4.29
CA ALA A 84 -19.64 1.01 -3.52
C ALA A 84 -18.98 2.29 -4.03
N ALA A 85 -18.77 3.26 -3.13
CA ALA A 85 -18.18 4.55 -3.46
C ALA A 85 -16.66 4.43 -3.56
N ILE A 86 -16.08 5.07 -4.57
CA ILE A 86 -14.65 5.36 -4.62
C ILE A 86 -14.48 6.81 -4.19
N VAL A 87 -13.67 7.02 -3.16
CA VAL A 87 -13.49 8.33 -2.53
C VAL A 87 -12.13 8.91 -2.88
N LEU A 88 -12.10 10.23 -3.06
CA LEU A 88 -10.90 11.02 -3.15
C LEU A 88 -10.84 11.89 -1.90
N GLY A 89 -9.74 11.81 -1.16
CA GLY A 89 -9.55 12.56 0.07
C GLY A 89 -8.16 13.17 0.15
N PRO A 90 -7.94 14.10 1.10
CA PRO A 90 -6.66 14.76 1.25
C PRO A 90 -5.55 13.75 1.57
N GLY A 91 -4.34 14.08 1.17
CA GLY A 91 -3.18 13.23 1.35
C GLY A 91 -2.55 13.29 2.75
N GLN A 92 -1.23 13.28 2.77
CA GLN A 92 -0.43 13.31 4.00
C GLN A 92 -0.42 14.70 4.64
N ASP A 93 -0.49 15.76 3.83
CA ASP A 93 -0.54 17.14 4.34
C ASP A 93 -1.90 17.51 4.96
N GLY A 94 -2.97 16.81 4.57
CA GLY A 94 -4.32 16.98 5.10
C GLY A 94 -5.12 18.08 4.40
N GLU A 95 -4.59 18.70 3.34
CA GLU A 95 -5.24 19.76 2.58
C GLU A 95 -5.68 19.21 1.19
N PRO A 96 -6.73 19.77 0.56
CA PRO A 96 -7.13 19.38 -0.79
C PRO A 96 -6.17 19.96 -1.84
N GLY A 97 -5.79 19.15 -2.83
CA GLY A 97 -4.87 19.64 -3.86
C GLY A 97 -3.44 19.76 -3.32
N GLN A 98 -2.65 20.69 -3.85
CA GLN A 98 -1.30 20.97 -3.35
C GLN A 98 -1.37 21.99 -2.21
N ALA A 99 -0.97 21.60 -1.00
CA ALA A 99 -1.03 22.48 0.16
C ALA A 99 -0.43 23.89 -0.09
N GLY A 100 -1.24 24.90 0.16
CA GLY A 100 -0.89 26.31 0.03
C GLY A 100 -0.88 26.85 -1.40
N ILE A 101 -1.39 26.08 -2.38
CA ILE A 101 -1.48 26.46 -3.79
C ILE A 101 -2.95 26.58 -4.20
N ASP A 102 -3.27 27.63 -4.96
CA ASP A 102 -4.57 27.77 -5.65
C ASP A 102 -4.47 27.02 -7.00
N ASP A 103 -4.79 25.73 -7.00
CA ASP A 103 -4.64 24.80 -8.12
C ASP A 103 -5.67 25.04 -9.23
N ASN A 104 -6.82 25.61 -8.89
CA ASN A 104 -7.91 25.84 -9.85
C ASN A 104 -8.04 27.31 -10.29
N LEU A 105 -7.18 28.20 -9.77
CA LEU A 105 -7.06 29.63 -10.08
C LEU A 105 -8.34 30.43 -9.75
N ASN A 106 -8.99 30.13 -8.63
CA ASN A 106 -10.21 30.80 -8.17
C ASN A 106 -9.98 31.85 -7.05
N GLU A 107 -8.72 32.13 -6.71
CA GLU A 107 -8.27 33.03 -5.63
C GLU A 107 -8.51 32.49 -4.20
N VAL A 108 -8.89 31.23 -4.06
CA VAL A 108 -9.05 30.52 -2.79
C VAL A 108 -8.06 29.35 -2.77
N VAL A 109 -7.16 29.37 -1.79
CA VAL A 109 -6.16 28.33 -1.57
C VAL A 109 -6.74 27.23 -0.69
N ASP A 110 -6.38 25.98 -0.98
CA ASP A 110 -6.77 24.78 -0.25
C ASP A 110 -8.31 24.61 -0.22
N ASP A 111 -8.97 24.91 -1.33
CA ASP A 111 -10.42 24.78 -1.44
C ASP A 111 -10.85 23.34 -1.83
N PRO A 112 -12.00 22.83 -1.35
CA PRO A 112 -12.40 21.45 -1.63
C PRO A 112 -12.51 21.08 -3.13
N GLY A 113 -12.66 22.06 -4.03
CA GLY A 113 -12.66 21.89 -5.47
C GLY A 113 -11.28 21.64 -6.09
N GLU A 114 -10.20 21.75 -5.31
CA GLU A 114 -8.81 21.50 -5.72
C GLU A 114 -8.40 20.03 -5.55
N MET A 115 -9.19 19.28 -4.79
CA MET A 115 -9.02 17.86 -4.55
C MET A 115 -8.78 17.07 -5.85
N GLY A 116 -7.64 16.40 -5.94
CA GLY A 116 -7.18 15.66 -7.12
C GLY A 116 -6.34 16.48 -8.09
N ALA A 117 -5.84 17.65 -7.68
CA ALA A 117 -4.93 18.46 -8.48
C ALA A 117 -3.69 17.66 -8.91
N VAL A 118 -3.17 17.96 -10.10
CA VAL A 118 -1.99 17.27 -10.61
C VAL A 118 -0.78 17.65 -9.78
N GLY A 119 -0.20 16.68 -9.09
CA GLY A 119 0.98 16.89 -8.23
C GLY A 119 0.64 17.00 -6.74
N SER A 120 -0.64 16.95 -6.37
CA SER A 120 -1.05 16.76 -4.98
C SER A 120 -0.70 15.37 -4.45
N ASP A 121 -0.75 15.23 -3.13
CA ASP A 121 -0.65 13.94 -2.45
C ASP A 121 -2.03 13.33 -2.13
N ASP A 122 -3.11 13.89 -2.69
CA ASP A 122 -4.48 13.41 -2.54
C ASP A 122 -4.59 11.90 -2.85
N THR A 123 -5.42 11.22 -2.07
CA THR A 123 -5.55 9.76 -2.13
C THR A 123 -6.89 9.33 -2.71
N CYS A 124 -6.84 8.51 -3.77
CA CYS A 124 -8.00 7.83 -4.33
C CYS A 124 -8.11 6.45 -3.70
N LEU A 125 -9.16 6.23 -2.89
CA LEU A 125 -9.34 5.00 -2.12
C LEU A 125 -10.63 4.28 -2.53
N ALA A 126 -10.50 2.99 -2.82
CA ALA A 126 -11.58 2.04 -2.93
C ALA A 126 -11.83 1.32 -1.59
N PRO A 127 -12.97 0.64 -1.39
CA PRO A 127 -13.26 -0.09 -0.15
C PRO A 127 -12.23 -1.15 0.25
N ALA A 128 -11.43 -1.62 -0.70
CA ALA A 128 -10.36 -2.59 -0.46
C ALA A 128 -9.03 -1.96 0.00
N ASP A 129 -8.93 -0.62 -0.01
CA ASP A 129 -7.70 0.10 0.28
C ASP A 129 -7.61 0.45 1.77
N PRO A 130 -6.42 0.33 2.39
CA PRO A 130 -6.21 0.78 3.75
C PRO A 130 -6.57 2.25 3.92
N GLY A 131 -7.29 2.58 5.00
CA GLY A 131 -7.71 3.96 5.29
C GLY A 131 -9.01 4.40 4.62
N TYR A 132 -9.64 3.55 3.80
CA TYR A 132 -10.91 3.88 3.15
C TYR A 132 -11.99 4.35 4.12
N ASP A 133 -12.22 3.62 5.22
CA ASP A 133 -13.28 3.96 6.18
C ASP A 133 -13.09 5.39 6.73
N ALA A 134 -11.88 5.71 7.17
CA ALA A 134 -11.54 7.04 7.69
C ALA A 134 -11.70 8.14 6.63
N ALA A 135 -11.30 7.88 5.38
CA ALA A 135 -11.48 8.82 4.28
C ALA A 135 -12.97 8.99 3.92
N SER A 136 -13.75 7.92 3.93
CA SER A 136 -15.18 7.93 3.59
C SER A 136 -16.05 8.68 4.60
N GLU A 137 -15.59 8.76 5.85
CA GLU A 137 -16.24 9.53 6.92
C GLU A 137 -15.78 11.00 6.98
N ASN A 138 -14.69 11.36 6.27
CA ASN A 138 -14.20 12.72 6.21
C ASN A 138 -15.16 13.60 5.39
N GLN A 139 -15.65 14.68 5.99
CA GLN A 139 -16.57 15.63 5.33
C GLN A 139 -15.94 16.34 4.12
N GLY A 140 -14.62 16.39 4.03
CA GLY A 140 -13.88 16.94 2.88
C GLY A 140 -13.63 15.95 1.74
N ALA A 141 -13.95 14.66 1.91
CA ALA A 141 -13.76 13.68 0.86
C ALA A 141 -14.84 13.77 -0.24
N LEU A 142 -14.44 13.51 -1.48
CA LEU A 142 -15.31 13.52 -2.65
C LEU A 142 -15.57 12.09 -3.16
N VAL A 143 -16.82 11.77 -3.48
CA VAL A 143 -17.14 10.54 -4.20
C VAL A 143 -16.93 10.78 -5.69
N ILE A 144 -15.88 10.17 -6.26
CA ILE A 144 -15.53 10.36 -7.68
C ILE A 144 -16.10 9.28 -8.60
N SER A 145 -16.46 8.12 -8.04
CA SER A 145 -17.06 7.02 -8.79
C SER A 145 -17.90 6.12 -7.89
N ARG A 146 -18.75 5.31 -8.52
CA ARG A 146 -19.45 4.19 -7.89
C ARG A 146 -19.18 2.91 -8.68
N GLY A 147 -19.12 1.81 -7.96
CA GLY A 147 -18.69 0.52 -8.50
C GLY A 147 -17.28 0.21 -8.06
N GLY A 148 -17.15 -0.74 -7.14
CA GLY A 148 -15.87 -1.13 -6.56
C GLY A 148 -15.89 -2.55 -6.03
N PHE A 149 -14.69 -3.09 -5.78
CA PHE A 149 -14.53 -4.37 -5.11
C PHE A 149 -14.59 -4.17 -3.60
N VAL A 150 -15.53 -4.83 -2.94
CA VAL A 150 -15.69 -4.83 -1.48
C VAL A 150 -15.32 -6.19 -0.91
N PRO A 151 -14.83 -6.26 0.34
CA PRO A 151 -14.58 -7.54 1.01
C PRO A 151 -15.83 -8.44 0.96
N ALA A 152 -15.64 -9.68 0.53
CA ALA A 152 -16.71 -10.65 0.42
C ALA A 152 -16.94 -11.35 1.77
N GLU A 153 -18.14 -11.22 2.33
CA GLU A 153 -18.54 -11.95 3.55
C GLU A 153 -18.82 -13.44 3.26
N GLN A 154 -19.21 -13.78 2.03
CA GLN A 154 -19.63 -15.12 1.61
C GLN A 154 -18.62 -15.80 0.67
N PHE A 155 -18.86 -17.07 0.34
CA PHE A 155 -17.93 -17.89 -0.45
C PHE A 155 -17.88 -17.57 -1.95
N ALA A 156 -18.78 -16.73 -2.47
CA ALA A 156 -18.70 -16.25 -3.86
C ALA A 156 -17.79 -15.01 -3.90
N ALA A 157 -16.74 -15.05 -4.72
CA ALA A 157 -15.82 -13.95 -4.91
C ALA A 157 -15.56 -13.76 -6.41
N ASP A 158 -15.65 -12.52 -6.88
CA ASP A 158 -15.33 -12.14 -8.25
C ASP A 158 -13.81 -11.94 -8.41
N ARG A 159 -13.10 -11.61 -7.32
CA ARG A 159 -11.65 -11.41 -7.28
C ARG A 159 -11.05 -11.86 -5.97
N TYR A 160 -9.76 -12.15 -6.02
CA TYR A 160 -8.93 -12.49 -4.87
C TYR A 160 -7.73 -11.55 -4.80
N ARG A 161 -7.35 -11.13 -3.59
CA ARG A 161 -6.09 -10.43 -3.33
C ARG A 161 -5.18 -11.34 -2.52
N MET A 162 -3.97 -11.54 -3.02
CA MET A 162 -2.96 -12.39 -2.40
C MET A 162 -1.74 -11.52 -2.09
N ASP A 163 -1.25 -11.52 -0.86
CA ASP A 163 -0.20 -10.60 -0.38
C ASP A 163 1.02 -10.49 -1.31
N ARG A 164 1.44 -11.61 -1.92
CA ARG A 164 2.64 -11.67 -2.78
C ARG A 164 2.36 -11.66 -4.28
N LEU A 165 1.13 -12.01 -4.69
CA LEU A 165 0.77 -12.17 -6.09
C LEU A 165 -0.12 -11.05 -6.61
N GLY A 166 -0.65 -10.21 -5.72
CA GLY A 166 -1.56 -9.13 -6.04
C GLY A 166 -2.97 -9.64 -6.34
N TRP A 167 -3.64 -9.01 -7.31
CA TRP A 167 -5.00 -9.34 -7.70
C TRP A 167 -5.03 -10.55 -8.65
N PHE A 168 -5.89 -11.50 -8.33
CA PHE A 168 -6.24 -12.65 -9.16
C PHE A 168 -7.72 -12.58 -9.54
N VAL A 169 -8.00 -12.78 -10.82
CA VAL A 169 -9.35 -12.88 -11.39
C VAL A 169 -9.49 -14.33 -11.88
N PRO A 170 -10.43 -15.11 -11.33
CA PRO A 170 -10.69 -16.48 -11.78
C PRO A 170 -11.20 -16.51 -13.23
#